data_AF-T0Z016-F1
#
_entry.id   AF-T0Z016-F1
#
_cell.length_a   1.000
_cell.length_b   1.000
_cell.length_c   1.000
_cell.angle_alpha   90.00
_cell.angle_beta   90.00
_cell.angle_gamma   90.00
#
_symmetry.space_group_name_H-M   'P 1'
#
loop_
_entity.id
_entity.type
_entity.pdbx_description
1 polymer ?
#
loop_
_entity_poly.entity_id
_entity_poly.type
_entity_poly.pdbx_seq_one_letter_code
_entity_poly.pdbx_strand_id
1 'polypeptide(L)' 'TVAQLIPDAEGVIIVATPQDIALLDVRKAINFASQLKLKVLGIVENMTALFAPIAVRR' A
#
# COMPACT_ATOMS: atom_id res chain seq x y z
N THR A 1 14.79 -6.34 4.17
CA THR A 1 13.93 -5.17 3.87
C THR A 1 14.62 -3.92 4.37
N VAL A 2 14.51 -2.80 3.64
CA VAL A 2 15.18 -1.53 3.98
C VAL A 2 14.66 -0.88 5.27
N ALA A 3 13.43 -1.19 5.69
CA ALA A 3 12.79 -0.58 6.86
C ALA A 3 13.59 -0.71 8.16
N GLN A 4 14.37 -1.79 8.35
CA GLN A 4 15.23 -1.96 9.53
C GLN A 4 16.41 -0.98 9.59
N LEU A 5 16.72 -0.31 8.47
CA LEU A 5 17.75 0.72 8.38
C LEU A 5 17.24 2.11 8.79
N ILE A 6 15.95 2.24 9.11
CA ILE A 6 15.30 3.48 9.54
C ILE A 6 14.76 3.24 10.97
N PRO A 7 15.62 3.36 12.00
CA PRO A 7 15.26 2.98 13.37
C PRO A 7 14.18 3.87 13.99
N ASP A 8 14.07 5.12 13.55
CA ASP A 8 13.18 6.13 14.14
C ASP A 8 11.87 6.30 13.36
N ALA A 9 11.47 5.32 12.56
CA ALA A 9 10.21 5.37 11.85
C ALA A 9 9.02 5.31 12.85
N GLU A 10 8.13 6.30 12.80
CA GLU A 10 6.94 6.34 13.65
C GLU A 10 5.80 5.42 13.17
N GLY A 11 5.83 5.06 11.89
CA GLY A 11 4.80 4.23 11.27
C GLY A 11 5.05 3.98 9.80
N VAL A 12 4.11 3.29 9.17
CA VAL A 12 4.18 2.90 7.76
C VAL A 12 2.88 3.22 7.04
N ILE A 13 3.00 3.60 5.76
CA ILE A 13 1.89 3.65 4.81
C ILE A 13 2.12 2.51 3.83
N ILE A 14 1.10 1.65 3.67
CA ILE A 14 1.17 0.53 2.74
C ILE A 14 0.56 0.98 1.42
N VAL A 15 1.31 0.85 0.32
CA VAL A 15 0.83 1.21 -1.01
C VAL A 15 0.64 -0.08 -1.82
N ALA A 16 -0.55 -0.30 -2.37
CA ALA A 16 -0.91 -1.49 -3.13
C ALA A 16 -1.70 -1.16 -4.40
N THR A 17 -1.88 -2.13 -5.30
CA THR A 17 -2.73 -1.98 -6.51
C THR A 17 -4.12 -2.59 -6.26
N PRO A 18 -5.20 -2.10 -6.91
CA PRO A 18 -6.60 -2.45 -6.57
C PRO A 18 -7.06 -3.81 -7.16
N GLN A 19 -6.31 -4.88 -6.93
CA GLN A 19 -6.62 -6.22 -7.44
C GLN A 19 -6.64 -7.20 -6.28
N ASP A 20 -7.53 -8.19 -6.33
CA ASP A 20 -7.68 -9.20 -5.27
C ASP A 20 -6.36 -9.96 -4.98
N ILE A 21 -5.48 -10.06 -5.99
CA ILE A 21 -4.16 -10.69 -5.87
C ILE A 21 -3.26 -9.91 -4.90
N ALA A 22 -3.41 -8.58 -4.80
CA ALA A 22 -2.61 -7.74 -3.93
C ALA A 22 -3.01 -7.86 -2.45
N LEU A 23 -4.14 -8.48 -2.11
CA LEU A 23 -4.59 -8.67 -0.72
C LEU A 23 -3.58 -9.49 0.10
N LEU A 24 -2.95 -10.49 -0.52
CA LEU A 24 -1.93 -11.31 0.14
C LEU A 24 -0.67 -10.50 0.45
N ASP A 25 -0.29 -9.60 -0.45
CA ASP A 25 0.90 -8.76 -0.26
C ASP A 25 0.66 -7.66 0.77
N VAL A 26 -0.54 -7.07 0.79
CA VAL A 26 -0.98 -6.15 1.85
C VAL A 26 -0.94 -6.84 3.21
N ARG A 27 -1.45 -8.08 3.31
CA ARG A 27 -1.43 -8.84 4.57
C ARG A 27 -0.01 -9.13 5.05
N LYS A 28 0.91 -9.48 4.14
CA LYS A 28 2.33 -9.67 4.47
C LYS A 28 2.97 -8.36 4.97
N ALA A 29 2.67 -7.23 4.32
CA ALA A 29 3.17 -5.92 4.72
C ALA A 29 2.67 -5.49 6.11
N ILE A 30 1.39 -5.75 6.44
CA ILE A 30 0.83 -5.51 7.78
C ILE A 30 1.56 -6.36 8.83
N ASN A 31 1.76 -7.65 8.56
CA ASN A 31 2.48 -8.55 9.47
C ASN A 31 3.93 -8.09 9.68
N PHE A 32 4.60 -7.67 8.62
CA PHE A 32 5.95 -7.12 8.69
C PHE A 32 6.01 -5.85 9.54
N ALA A 33 5.07 -4.92 9.36
CA ALA A 33 4.96 -3.72 10.19
C ALA A 33 4.76 -4.08 11.67
N SER A 34 3.91 -5.06 11.96
CA SER A 34 3.69 -5.56 13.33
C SER A 34 4.95 -6.16 13.95
N GLN A 35 5.75 -6.90 13.18
CA GLN A 35 7.02 -7.46 13.66
C GLN A 35 8.05 -6.38 14.01
N LEU A 36 8.04 -5.27 13.26
CA LEU A 36 8.88 -4.10 13.54
C LEU A 36 8.28 -3.15 14.59
N LYS A 37 7.11 -3.47 15.16
CA LYS A 37 6.35 -2.62 16.09
C LYS A 37 6.01 -1.24 15.50
N LEU A 38 5.88 -1.14 14.18
CA LEU A 38 5.50 0.08 13.48
C LEU A 38 3.98 0.16 13.34
N LYS A 39 3.43 1.35 13.57
CA LYS A 39 2.00 1.60 13.37
C LYS A 39 1.68 1.70 11.88
N VAL A 40 0.69 0.95 11.41
CA VAL A 40 0.14 1.18 10.06
C VAL A 40 -0.74 2.44 10.12
N LEU A 41 -0.30 3.50 9.45
CA LEU A 41 -0.98 4.79 9.40
C LEU A 41 -2.13 4.79 8.38
N GLY A 42 -2.00 3.98 7.34
CA GLY A 42 -3.01 3.83 6.30
C GLY A 42 -2.57 2.89 5.19
N ILE A 43 -3.54 2.54 4.35
CA ILE A 43 -3.32 1.76 3.12
C ILE A 43 -3.82 2.61 1.96
N VAL A 44 -2.98 2.77 0.94
CA VAL A 44 -3.26 3.58 -0.25
C VAL A 44 -3.27 2.67 -1.47
N GLU A 45 -4.34 2.75 -2.26
CA GLU A 45 -4.41 2.09 -3.56
C GLU A 45 -3.87 3.01 -4.66
N ASN A 46 -2.83 2.57 -5.37
CA ASN A 46 -2.06 3.38 -6.33
C ASN A 46 -2.39 3.10 -7.80
N MET A 47 -3.53 2.49 -8.10
CA MET A 47 -3.94 2.19 -9.49
C MET A 47 -5.47 2.22 -9.67
N THR A 48 -6.15 3.13 -8.99
CA THR A 48 -7.58 3.38 -9.26
C THR A 48 -7.71 4.09 -10.61
N ALA A 49 -8.06 3.31 -11.63
CA ALA A 49 -8.30 3.82 -12.97
C ALA A 49 -9.52 4.75 -12.95
N LEU A 50 -9.29 6.06 -12.85
CA LEU A 50 -10.28 7.07 -13.23
C LEU A 50 -9.62 8.39 -13.65
N PHE A 51 -8.69 8.31 -14.60
CA PHE A 51 -8.55 9.36 -15.60
C PHE A 51 -8.96 8.76 -16.95
N ALA A 52 -10.27 8.75 -17.18
CA ALA A 52 -10.81 8.64 -18.53
C ALA A 52 -10.98 10.05 -19.10
N PRO A 53 -10.16 10.50 -20.06
CA PRO A 53 -10.60 11.47 -21.03
C PRO A 53 -10.80 10.72 -22.34
N ILE A 54 -12.05 10.35 -22.65
CA ILE A 54 -12.62 10.09 -24.00
C ILE A 54 -13.83 9.15 -23.85
N ALA A 55 -14.92 9.73 -23.35
CA ALA A 55 -16.23 9.39 -23.90
C ALA A 55 -16.34 10.09 -25.26
N VAL A 56 -15.74 9.54 -26.31
CA VAL A 56 -16.18 9.89 -27.68
C VAL A 56 -17.50 9.15 -27.86
N ARG A 57 -18.58 9.84 -27.49
CA ARG A 57 -19.92 9.55 -27.99
C ARG A 57 -19.84 9.59 -29.52
N ARG A 58 -19.91 8.42 -30.16
CA ARG A 58 -20.53 8.31 -31.48
C ARG A 58 -22.00 7.96 -31.27
#